data_AF-A0A412Q920-F1
#
_entry.id   AF-A0A412Q920-F1
#
_cell.length_a   1.000
_cell.length_b   1.000
_cell.length_c   1.000
_cell.angle_alpha   90.00
_cell.angle_beta   90.00
_cell.angle_gamma   90.00
#
_symmetry.space_group_name_H-M   'P 1'
#
loop_
_entity.id
_entity.type
_entity.pdbx_description
1 polymer ?
#
loop_
_entity_poly.entity_id
_entity_poly.type
_entity_poly.pdbx_seq_one_letter_code
_entity_poly.pdbx_strand_id
1 'polypeptide(L)'
;MINSKSLTIVTISTILFGMLSKWLVGIPYMSLKHFDLYFVISFILWAIYSTSLYVASKIKCNGSNNFIKISCQGFIFGIIASCLKIGIDSLVLLMVEKTNNQILLTFAMEIVILLFGSLMIFALMKLQKNKFTWDKSLKKVTIILGCLIGVYIITFFSLNSKYQTLTQYTDVNALAKSGNINLNTLMEMENIMQYSKTFTMLSVIVFVVFFIGLWFMLHNTTSNAERTD
;
A
#
# COMPACT_ATOMS: atom_id res chain seq x y z
N MET A 1 -11.10 -8.18 25.58
CA MET A 1 -11.40 -6.75 25.43
C MET A 1 -10.56 -6.25 24.26
N ILE A 2 -11.13 -5.67 23.20
CA ILE A 2 -10.31 -5.10 22.11
C ILE A 2 -9.40 -4.06 22.76
N ASN A 3 -8.08 -4.18 22.59
CA ASN A 3 -7.18 -3.13 23.05
C ASN A 3 -7.36 -1.93 22.11
N SER A 4 -8.32 -1.06 22.45
CA SER A 4 -8.76 0.08 21.64
C SER A 4 -7.57 0.92 21.19
N LYS A 5 -6.55 1.06 22.04
CA LYS A 5 -5.31 1.80 21.73
C LYS A 5 -4.57 1.25 20.52
N SER A 6 -4.43 -0.07 20.39
CA SER A 6 -3.72 -0.70 19.26
C SER A 6 -4.47 -0.47 17.95
N LEU A 7 -5.79 -0.70 17.95
CA LEU A 7 -6.64 -0.48 16.78
C LEU A 7 -6.67 1.01 16.38
N THR A 8 -6.72 1.92 17.35
CA THR A 8 -6.68 3.37 17.10
C THR A 8 -5.37 3.79 16.46
N ILE A 9 -4.21 3.33 16.96
CA ILE A 9 -2.90 3.64 16.36
C ILE A 9 -2.86 3.16 14.92
N VAL A 10 -3.24 1.91 14.64
CA VAL A 10 -3.23 1.39 13.27
C VAL A 10 -4.17 2.18 12.37
N THR A 11 -5.39 2.47 12.82
CA THR A 11 -6.37 3.22 12.03
C THR A 11 -5.84 4.61 11.66
N ILE A 12 -5.35 5.37 12.64
CA ILE A 12 -4.81 6.72 12.42
C ILE A 12 -3.58 6.67 11.51
N SER A 13 -2.65 5.75 11.78
CA SER A 13 -1.44 5.60 10.99
C SER A 13 -1.71 5.20 9.54
N THR A 14 -2.64 4.27 9.30
CA THR A 14 -2.97 3.83 7.94
C THR A 14 -3.68 4.95 7.16
N ILE A 15 -4.58 5.70 7.79
CA ILE A 15 -5.23 6.86 7.15
C ILE A 15 -4.19 7.94 6.81
N LEU A 16 -3.33 8.30 7.77
CA LEU A 16 -2.27 9.29 7.57
C LEU A 16 -1.30 8.85 6.47
N PHE A 17 -0.87 7.58 6.50
CA PHE A 17 -0.02 7.02 5.46
C PHE A 17 -0.69 7.15 4.09
N GLY A 18 -1.94 6.70 3.94
CA GLY A 18 -2.66 6.81 2.67
C GLY A 18 -2.79 8.24 2.15
N MET A 19 -3.22 9.17 3.01
CA MET A 19 -3.40 10.58 2.63
C MET A 19 -2.07 11.27 2.29
N LEU A 20 -1.04 11.11 3.13
CA LEU A 20 0.27 11.73 2.92
C LEU A 20 1.00 11.12 1.73
N SER A 21 0.92 9.81 1.53
CA SER A 21 1.47 9.17 0.33
C SER A 21 0.84 9.72 -0.93
N LYS A 22 -0.48 9.87 -0.96
CA LYS A 22 -1.16 10.44 -2.12
C LYS A 22 -0.77 11.90 -2.38
N TRP A 23 -0.69 12.70 -1.32
CA TRP A 23 -0.45 14.13 -1.43
C TRP A 23 0.99 14.46 -1.79
N LEU A 24 1.96 13.76 -1.19
CA LEU A 24 3.38 14.08 -1.33
C LEU A 24 4.04 13.39 -2.52
N VAL A 25 3.67 12.13 -2.80
CA VAL A 25 4.41 11.30 -3.76
C VAL A 25 3.50 10.59 -4.78
N GLY A 26 2.18 10.71 -4.65
CA GLY A 26 1.19 10.03 -5.50
C GLY A 26 1.10 8.53 -5.20
N ILE A 27 2.21 7.80 -5.40
CA ILE A 27 2.39 6.39 -5.09
C ILE A 27 3.68 6.26 -4.30
N PRO A 28 3.66 5.73 -3.07
CA PRO A 28 4.85 5.63 -2.22
C PRO A 28 5.72 4.44 -2.64
N TYR A 29 6.27 4.45 -3.86
CA TYR A 29 7.24 3.47 -4.33
C TYR A 29 8.66 4.06 -4.29
N MET A 30 9.66 3.20 -4.15
CA MET A 30 11.07 3.62 -4.04
C MET A 30 11.96 2.69 -4.86
N SER A 31 12.61 3.21 -5.91
CA SER A 31 13.55 2.43 -6.70
C SER A 31 14.96 2.97 -6.59
N LEU A 32 15.95 2.07 -6.46
CA LEU A 32 17.37 2.44 -6.53
C LEU A 32 17.76 3.05 -7.88
N LYS A 33 16.99 2.80 -8.94
CA LYS A 33 17.19 3.42 -10.26
C LYS A 33 16.83 4.91 -10.27
N HIS A 34 15.91 5.34 -9.40
CA HIS A 34 15.41 6.70 -9.32
C HIS A 34 15.57 7.22 -7.89
N PHE A 35 16.81 7.62 -7.55
CA PHE A 35 17.12 8.19 -6.24
C PHE A 35 16.90 9.71 -6.26
N ASP A 36 15.69 10.13 -5.90
CA ASP A 36 15.26 11.52 -5.90
C ASP A 36 14.54 11.92 -4.59
N LEU A 37 13.94 13.11 -4.57
CA LEU A 37 13.18 13.57 -3.40
C LEU A 37 11.96 12.67 -3.11
N TYR A 38 11.28 12.16 -4.15
CA TYR A 38 10.12 11.27 -4.00
C TYR A 38 10.51 9.94 -3.38
N PHE A 39 11.69 9.42 -3.71
CA PHE A 39 12.30 8.27 -3.05
C PHE A 39 12.47 8.52 -1.56
N VAL A 40 13.09 9.64 -1.16
CA VAL A 40 13.36 9.96 0.25
C VAL A 40 12.05 10.13 1.03
N ILE A 41 11.07 10.83 0.48
CA ILE A 41 9.77 11.02 1.14
C ILE A 41 9.04 9.69 1.30
N SER A 42 9.03 8.85 0.27
CA SER A 42 8.42 7.51 0.32
C SER A 42 9.11 6.62 1.36
N PHE A 43 10.43 6.72 1.50
CA PHE A 43 11.20 5.99 2.50
C PHE A 43 10.79 6.39 3.91
N ILE A 44 10.71 7.69 4.18
CA ILE A 44 10.29 8.22 5.47
C ILE A 44 8.84 7.78 5.79
N LEU A 45 7.93 7.86 4.82
CA LEU A 45 6.54 7.42 4.97
C LEU A 45 6.44 5.95 5.36
N TRP A 46 7.13 5.06 4.64
CA TRP A 46 7.15 3.63 4.95
C TRP A 46 7.81 3.33 6.29
N ALA A 47 8.88 4.04 6.65
CA ALA A 47 9.56 3.85 7.92
C ALA A 47 8.64 4.20 9.09
N ILE A 48 8.02 5.38 9.06
CA ILE A 48 7.08 5.84 10.10
C ILE A 48 5.86 4.91 10.18
N TYR A 49 5.28 4.54 9.03
CA TYR A 49 4.12 3.64 9.00
C TYR A 49 4.46 2.29 9.64
N SER A 50 5.58 1.68 9.24
CA SER A 50 6.02 0.38 9.75
C SER A 50 6.36 0.43 11.24
N THR A 51 6.98 1.52 11.71
CA THR A 51 7.21 1.77 13.14
C THR A 51 5.91 1.83 13.92
N SER A 52 4.90 2.53 13.40
CA SER A 52 3.62 2.65 14.08
C SER A 52 2.87 1.30 14.19
N LEU A 53 2.92 0.48 13.14
CA LEU A 53 2.38 -0.89 13.16
C LEU A 53 3.11 -1.76 14.20
N TYR A 54 4.43 -1.65 14.27
CA TYR A 54 5.22 -2.36 15.27
C TYR A 54 4.83 -1.95 16.70
N VAL A 55 4.72 -0.64 16.95
CA VAL A 55 4.31 -0.10 18.25
C VAL A 55 2.90 -0.58 18.62
N ALA A 56 1.95 -0.51 17.68
CA ALA A 56 0.59 -1.01 17.88
C ALA A 56 0.56 -2.50 18.20
N SER A 57 1.45 -3.28 17.57
CA SER A 57 1.62 -4.71 17.84
C SER A 57 2.16 -4.96 19.26
N LYS A 58 3.19 -4.24 19.69
CA LYS A 58 3.83 -4.48 21.01
C LYS A 58 3.06 -3.92 22.20
N ILE A 59 2.29 -2.84 22.04
CA ILE A 59 1.42 -2.30 23.10
C ILE A 59 0.36 -3.32 23.52
N LYS A 60 -0.05 -4.20 22.60
CA LYS A 60 -0.99 -5.30 22.91
C LYS A 60 -0.39 -6.34 23.85
N CYS A 61 0.87 -6.71 23.65
CA CYS A 61 1.48 -7.84 24.39
C CYS A 61 2.03 -7.46 25.77
N ASN A 62 2.41 -6.20 26.03
CA ASN A 62 3.34 -5.90 27.13
C ASN A 62 2.82 -5.04 28.29
N GLY A 63 1.55 -4.58 28.32
CA GLY A 63 0.97 -3.79 29.44
C GLY A 63 1.64 -2.43 29.79
N SER A 64 2.81 -2.17 29.19
CA SER A 64 3.78 -1.07 29.22
C SER A 64 4.33 -0.59 30.57
N ASN A 65 5.62 -0.88 30.80
CA ASN A 65 6.52 -0.08 31.67
C ASN A 65 7.64 0.67 30.89
N ASN A 66 7.70 0.63 29.55
CA ASN A 66 8.68 1.47 28.81
C ASN A 66 8.34 1.70 27.31
N PHE A 67 7.48 2.67 27.03
CA PHE A 67 7.06 3.06 25.67
C PHE A 67 8.24 3.48 24.77
N ILE A 68 9.24 4.19 25.33
CA ILE A 68 10.42 4.67 24.61
C ILE A 68 11.21 3.52 23.98
N LYS A 69 11.42 2.43 24.73
CA LYS A 69 12.15 1.25 24.25
C LYS A 69 11.41 0.57 23.09
N ILE A 70 10.09 0.46 23.19
CA ILE A 70 9.25 -0.10 22.14
C ILE A 70 9.30 0.76 20.88
N SER A 71 9.26 2.09 21.04
CA SER A 71 9.36 3.02 19.91
C SER A 71 10.71 2.94 19.20
N CYS A 72 11.82 2.83 19.94
CA CYS A 72 13.16 2.69 19.36
C CYS A 72 13.31 1.38 18.57
N GLN A 73 12.82 0.25 19.11
CA GLN A 73 12.78 -1.03 18.39
C GLN A 73 11.89 -0.96 17.16
N GLY A 74 10.74 -0.28 17.26
CA GLY A 74 9.85 -0.04 16.13
C GLY A 74 10.49 0.83 15.05
N PHE A 75 11.33 1.78 15.42
CA PHE A 75 12.07 2.61 14.47
C PHE A 75 13.07 1.80 13.66
N ILE A 76 13.87 0.96 14.33
CA ILE A 76 14.80 0.04 13.66
C ILE A 76 14.04 -0.89 12.72
N PHE A 77 12.92 -1.46 13.18
CA PHE A 77 12.05 -2.29 12.34
C PHE A 77 11.55 -1.54 11.11
N GLY A 78 11.14 -0.28 11.27
CA GLY A 78 10.64 0.54 10.18
C GLY A 78 11.68 0.84 9.11
N ILE A 79 12.93 1.11 9.52
CA ILE A 79 14.06 1.26 8.59
C ILE A 79 14.27 -0.03 7.80
N ILE A 80 14.35 -1.18 8.49
CA ILE A 80 14.57 -2.49 7.84
C ILE A 80 13.44 -2.80 6.83
N ALA A 81 12.19 -2.59 7.23
CA ALA A 81 11.03 -2.78 6.36
C ALA A 81 11.10 -1.89 5.12
N SER A 82 11.49 -0.63 5.27
CA SER A 82 11.60 0.31 4.15
C SER A 82 12.74 -0.07 3.20
N CYS A 83 13.88 -0.55 3.73
CA CYS A 83 14.97 -1.10 2.92
C CYS A 83 14.54 -2.33 2.12
N LEU A 84 13.77 -3.24 2.72
CA LEU A 84 13.21 -4.39 2.01
C LEU A 84 12.25 -3.94 0.90
N LYS A 85 11.42 -2.92 1.17
CA LYS A 85 10.49 -2.34 0.19
C LYS A 85 11.24 -1.76 -1.02
N ILE A 86 12.34 -1.05 -0.80
CA ILE A 86 13.20 -0.53 -1.88
C ILE A 86 13.67 -1.65 -2.81
N GLY A 87 14.11 -2.78 -2.24
CA GLY A 87 14.56 -3.93 -3.03
C GLY A 87 13.44 -4.52 -3.89
N ILE A 88 12.25 -4.69 -3.31
CA ILE A 88 11.07 -5.23 -4.02
C ILE A 88 10.64 -4.28 -5.15
N ASP A 89 10.52 -2.99 -4.86
CA ASP A 89 10.12 -1.97 -5.84
C ASP A 89 11.10 -1.86 -6.99
N SER A 90 12.40 -1.94 -6.69
CA SER A 90 13.45 -1.94 -7.72
C SER A 90 13.37 -3.18 -8.61
N LEU A 91 13.12 -4.36 -8.04
CA LEU A 91 12.96 -5.59 -8.81
C LEU A 91 11.72 -5.56 -9.71
N VAL A 92 10.60 -5.07 -9.19
CA VAL A 92 9.35 -4.95 -9.94
C VAL A 92 9.49 -3.91 -11.06
N LEU A 93 10.14 -2.78 -10.79
CA LEU A 93 10.46 -1.80 -11.83
C LEU A 93 11.27 -2.44 -12.97
N LEU A 94 12.34 -3.18 -12.66
CA LEU A 94 13.16 -3.85 -13.67
C LEU A 94 12.39 -4.87 -14.53
N MET A 95 11.40 -5.55 -13.95
CA MET A 95 10.56 -6.52 -14.66
C MET A 95 9.53 -5.83 -15.56
N VAL A 96 8.86 -4.79 -15.05
CA VAL A 96 7.72 -4.16 -15.74
C VAL A 96 8.18 -3.09 -16.72
N GLU A 97 9.30 -2.41 -16.48
CA GLU A 97 9.82 -1.38 -17.39
C GLU A 97 10.12 -1.92 -18.80
N LYS A 98 10.47 -3.21 -18.93
CA LYS A 98 10.65 -3.89 -20.22
C LYS A 98 9.41 -3.87 -21.11
N THR A 99 8.22 -3.72 -20.52
CA THR A 99 6.95 -3.67 -21.25
C THR A 99 6.60 -2.28 -21.79
N ASN A 100 7.36 -1.26 -21.39
CA ASN A 100 7.15 0.15 -21.72
C ASN A 100 5.71 0.65 -21.47
N ASN A 101 4.99 0.00 -20.55
CA ASN A 101 3.60 0.32 -20.22
C ASN A 101 3.54 0.98 -18.83
N GLN A 102 3.40 2.30 -18.81
CA GLN A 102 3.33 3.08 -17.56
C GLN A 102 2.11 2.73 -16.71
N ILE A 103 0.95 2.44 -17.31
CA ILE A 103 -0.26 2.04 -16.59
C ILE A 103 -0.03 0.71 -15.87
N LEU A 104 0.60 -0.24 -16.55
CA LEU A 104 0.97 -1.54 -15.97
C LEU A 104 1.98 -1.37 -14.83
N LEU A 105 2.96 -0.48 -14.97
CA LEU A 105 3.94 -0.19 -13.91
C LEU A 105 3.27 0.40 -12.67
N THR A 106 2.41 1.40 -12.84
CA THR A 106 1.63 2.00 -11.74
C THR A 106 0.82 0.94 -11.01
N PHE A 107 0.12 0.09 -11.73
CA PHE A 107 -0.66 -0.99 -11.13
C PHE A 107 0.21 -2.01 -10.40
N ALA A 108 1.32 -2.42 -11.00
CA ALA A 108 2.25 -3.34 -10.36
C ALA A 108 2.76 -2.78 -9.02
N MET A 109 3.10 -1.49 -8.98
CA MET A 109 3.53 -0.83 -7.74
C MET A 109 2.43 -0.79 -6.68
N GLU A 110 1.17 -0.55 -7.06
CA GLU A 110 0.04 -0.56 -6.14
C GLU A 110 -0.26 -1.98 -5.60
N ILE A 111 -0.14 -3.02 -6.44
CA ILE A 111 -0.22 -4.41 -5.98
C ILE A 111 0.94 -4.73 -5.01
N VAL A 112 2.14 -4.23 -5.26
CA VAL A 112 3.27 -4.38 -4.34
C VAL A 112 2.98 -3.72 -3.00
N ILE A 113 2.38 -2.52 -2.98
CA ILE A 113 1.96 -1.85 -1.74
C ILE A 113 1.00 -2.74 -0.96
N LEU A 114 -0.06 -3.24 -1.62
CA LEU A 114 -1.05 -4.13 -1.01
C LEU A 114 -0.41 -5.41 -0.44
N LEU A 115 0.42 -6.09 -1.23
CA LEU A 115 1.08 -7.34 -0.81
C LEU A 115 2.08 -7.11 0.32
N PHE A 116 2.93 -6.09 0.21
CA PHE A 116 3.96 -5.81 1.20
C PHE A 116 3.35 -5.36 2.53
N GLY A 117 2.39 -4.44 2.50
CA GLY A 117 1.68 -4.00 3.71
C GLY A 117 0.94 -5.15 4.39
N SER A 118 0.30 -6.03 3.62
CA SER A 118 -0.37 -7.23 4.16
C SER A 118 0.61 -8.20 4.80
N LEU A 119 1.74 -8.46 4.15
CA LEU A 119 2.79 -9.35 4.65
C LEU A 119 3.36 -8.83 5.97
N MET A 120 3.60 -7.52 6.07
CA MET A 120 4.07 -6.90 7.31
C MET A 120 3.07 -7.05 8.45
N ILE A 121 1.79 -6.76 8.20
CA ILE A 121 0.73 -6.93 9.22
C ILE A 121 0.70 -8.38 9.69
N PHE A 122 0.75 -9.34 8.77
CA PHE A 122 0.75 -10.77 9.10
C PHE A 122 2.00 -11.18 9.90
N ALA A 123 3.18 -10.74 9.48
CA ALA A 123 4.44 -11.01 10.18
C ALA A 123 4.43 -10.46 11.62
N LEU A 124 3.95 -9.23 11.80
CA LEU A 124 3.81 -8.61 13.12
C LEU A 124 2.85 -9.36 14.04
N MET A 125 1.74 -9.89 13.50
CA MET A 125 0.79 -10.70 14.27
C MET A 125 1.36 -12.07 14.62
N LYS A 126 2.12 -12.71 13.72
CA LYS A 126 2.79 -13.98 14.00
C LYS A 126 3.90 -13.84 15.05
N LEU A 127 4.64 -12.73 15.03
CA LEU A 127 5.64 -12.37 16.04
C LEU A 127 5.05 -12.21 17.45
N GLN A 128 3.74 -11.96 17.56
CA GLN A 128 3.03 -11.96 18.85
C GLN A 128 2.76 -13.38 19.39
N LYS A 129 3.15 -14.44 18.67
CA LYS A 129 2.91 -15.85 19.05
C LYS A 129 1.43 -16.21 19.27
N ASN A 130 0.51 -15.45 18.69
CA ASN A 130 -0.90 -15.73 18.87
C ASN A 130 -1.30 -16.95 18.04
N LYS A 131 -1.96 -17.94 18.67
CA LYS A 131 -2.60 -19.04 17.94
C LYS A 131 -3.71 -18.44 17.06
N PHE A 132 -3.61 -18.68 15.75
CA PHE A 132 -4.60 -18.23 14.80
C PHE A 132 -5.74 -19.24 14.73
N THR A 133 -6.91 -18.88 15.24
CA THR A 133 -8.12 -19.70 15.15
C THR A 133 -9.10 -19.08 14.15
N TRP A 134 -9.59 -19.89 13.22
CA TRP A 134 -10.59 -19.48 12.24
C TRP A 134 -11.99 -19.56 12.85
N ASP A 135 -12.68 -18.43 12.94
CA ASP A 135 -14.07 -18.34 13.40
C ASP A 135 -15.04 -17.89 12.27
N LYS A 136 -16.34 -17.99 12.56
CA LYS A 136 -17.41 -17.67 11.60
C LYS A 136 -17.50 -16.17 11.27
N SER A 137 -17.10 -15.28 12.18
CA SER A 137 -17.09 -13.83 11.97
C SER A 137 -15.96 -13.41 11.03
N LEU A 138 -14.82 -14.09 11.12
CA LEU A 138 -13.65 -13.89 10.27
C LEU A 138 -13.90 -14.32 8.84
N LYS A 139 -14.66 -15.42 8.66
CA LYS A 139 -15.12 -15.83 7.32
C LYS A 139 -15.86 -14.69 6.60
N LYS A 140 -16.69 -13.91 7.31
CA LYS A 140 -17.38 -12.74 6.71
C LYS A 140 -16.40 -11.62 6.33
N VAL A 141 -15.47 -11.26 7.22
CA VAL A 141 -14.49 -10.20 6.96
C VAL A 141 -13.54 -10.58 5.81
N THR A 142 -13.06 -11.82 5.77
CA THR A 142 -12.23 -12.33 4.67
C THR A 142 -12.98 -12.27 3.34
N ILE A 143 -14.26 -12.64 3.31
CA ILE A 143 -15.08 -12.53 2.09
C ILE A 143 -15.17 -11.07 1.64
N ILE A 144 -15.45 -10.13 2.55
CA ILE A 144 -15.54 -8.70 2.22
C ILE A 144 -14.21 -8.18 1.66
N LEU A 145 -13.09 -8.49 2.32
CA LEU A 145 -11.75 -8.11 1.86
C LEU A 145 -11.40 -8.74 0.50
N GLY A 146 -11.79 -9.99 0.27
CA GLY A 146 -11.62 -10.67 -1.01
C GLY A 146 -12.46 -10.03 -2.12
N CYS A 147 -13.71 -9.68 -1.84
CA CYS A 147 -14.57 -8.95 -2.78
C CYS A 147 -14.01 -7.57 -3.10
N LEU A 148 -13.45 -6.85 -2.11
CA LEU A 148 -12.80 -5.56 -2.31
C LEU A 148 -11.64 -5.66 -3.32
N ILE A 149 -10.76 -6.66 -3.13
CA ILE A 149 -9.65 -6.93 -4.08
C ILE A 149 -10.20 -7.33 -5.45
N GLY A 150 -11.23 -8.19 -5.51
CA GLY A 150 -11.82 -8.64 -6.77
C GLY A 150 -12.39 -7.48 -7.58
N VAL A 151 -13.16 -6.60 -6.96
CA VAL A 151 -13.70 -5.38 -7.60
C VAL A 151 -12.55 -4.47 -8.04
N TYR A 152 -11.52 -4.32 -7.22
CA TYR A 152 -10.34 -3.52 -7.58
C TYR A 152 -9.63 -4.04 -8.84
N ILE A 153 -9.38 -5.35 -8.92
CA ILE A 153 -8.75 -5.99 -10.08
C ILE A 153 -9.63 -5.86 -11.32
N ILE A 154 -10.94 -6.09 -11.21
CA ILE A 154 -11.88 -5.95 -12.34
C ILE A 154 -11.88 -4.51 -12.84
N THR A 155 -11.94 -3.54 -11.92
CA THR A 155 -11.91 -2.11 -12.23
C THR A 155 -10.61 -1.77 -12.96
N PHE A 156 -9.46 -2.25 -12.45
CA PHE A 156 -8.19 -2.07 -13.13
C PHE A 156 -8.17 -2.68 -14.54
N PHE A 157 -8.56 -3.94 -14.72
CA PHE A 157 -8.52 -4.58 -16.04
C PHE A 157 -9.48 -3.93 -17.04
N SER A 158 -10.68 -3.54 -16.59
CA SER A 158 -11.64 -2.79 -17.40
C SER A 158 -11.04 -1.48 -17.90
N LEU A 159 -10.35 -0.77 -17.01
CA LEU A 159 -9.71 0.49 -17.36
C LEU A 159 -8.45 0.28 -18.22
N ASN A 160 -7.60 -0.68 -17.89
CA ASN A 160 -6.42 -1.03 -18.68
C ASN A 160 -6.82 -1.40 -20.12
N SER A 161 -7.88 -2.20 -20.30
CA SER A 161 -8.41 -2.52 -21.63
C SER A 161 -8.89 -1.27 -22.38
N LYS A 162 -9.52 -0.32 -21.69
CA LYS A 162 -9.96 0.95 -22.29
C LYS A 162 -8.77 1.82 -22.72
N TYR A 163 -7.72 1.90 -21.92
CA TYR A 163 -6.59 2.81 -22.16
C TYR A 163 -5.41 2.22 -22.93
N GLN A 164 -5.32 0.90 -23.06
CA GLN A 164 -4.31 0.23 -23.89
C GLN A 164 -4.53 0.45 -25.39
N THR A 165 -5.73 0.88 -25.79
CA THR A 165 -6.06 1.26 -27.18
C THR A 165 -5.59 2.67 -27.55
N LEU A 166 -5.20 3.47 -26.57
CA LEU A 166 -4.61 4.79 -26.80
C LEU A 166 -3.12 4.62 -27.05
N THR A 167 -2.62 5.16 -28.16
CA THR A 167 -1.20 5.07 -28.56
C THR A 167 -0.30 5.46 -27.40
N GLN A 168 0.59 4.55 -26.97
CA GLN A 168 1.66 4.86 -26.04
C GLN A 168 2.51 5.98 -26.66
N TYR A 169 2.40 7.20 -26.12
CA TYR A 169 3.23 8.32 -26.56
C TYR A 169 4.65 8.15 -26.02
N THR A 170 5.41 7.24 -26.64
CA THR A 170 6.86 7.20 -26.54
C THR A 170 7.53 8.41 -27.18
N ASP A 171 6.78 9.24 -27.91
CA ASP A 171 7.35 10.32 -28.69
C ASP A 171 6.66 11.67 -28.46
N VAL A 172 6.38 12.00 -27.19
CA VAL A 172 6.00 13.38 -26.80
C VAL A 172 7.08 14.39 -27.24
N ASN A 173 8.35 13.94 -27.31
CA ASN A 173 9.47 14.73 -27.84
C ASN A 173 9.41 14.92 -29.37
N ALA A 174 8.96 13.95 -30.18
CA ALA A 174 8.68 14.18 -31.60
C ALA A 174 7.40 15.00 -31.81
N LEU A 175 6.39 14.87 -30.95
CA LEU A 175 5.15 15.66 -31.03
C LEU A 175 5.37 17.14 -30.70
N ALA A 176 6.18 17.43 -29.68
CA ALA A 176 6.61 18.78 -29.35
C ALA A 176 7.48 19.39 -30.46
N LYS A 177 8.26 18.56 -31.17
CA LYS A 177 9.04 18.97 -32.35
C LYS A 177 8.19 19.18 -33.61
N SER A 178 7.03 18.53 -33.74
CA SER A 178 6.21 18.61 -34.96
C SER A 178 5.27 19.82 -34.99
N GLY A 179 5.10 20.53 -33.87
CA GLY A 179 4.32 21.78 -33.77
C GLY A 179 2.83 21.64 -34.06
N ASN A 180 2.35 20.43 -34.36
CA ASN A 180 0.97 20.17 -34.77
C ASN A 180 0.30 19.26 -33.73
N ILE A 181 0.03 19.83 -32.56
CA ILE A 181 -0.67 19.14 -31.48
C ILE A 181 -2.17 19.16 -31.84
N ASN A 182 -2.69 18.03 -32.31
CA ASN A 182 -4.10 17.90 -32.65
C ASN A 182 -4.96 18.03 -31.36
N LEU A 183 -6.09 18.73 -31.42
CA LEU A 183 -6.96 18.93 -30.25
C LEU A 183 -7.40 17.58 -29.64
N ASN A 184 -7.61 16.57 -30.49
CA ASN A 184 -7.92 15.21 -30.05
C ASN A 184 -6.80 14.61 -29.19
N THR A 185 -5.53 14.83 -29.53
CA THR A 185 -4.40 14.26 -28.77
C THR A 185 -4.22 14.98 -27.44
N LEU A 186 -4.56 16.27 -27.36
CA LEU A 186 -4.53 17.03 -26.11
C LEU A 186 -5.66 16.62 -25.15
N MET A 187 -6.89 16.48 -25.65
CA MET A 187 -8.03 15.96 -24.87
C MET A 187 -7.80 14.52 -24.40
N GLU A 188 -7.12 13.72 -25.22
CA GLU A 188 -6.78 12.34 -24.93
C GLU A 188 -5.73 12.21 -23.81
N MET A 189 -4.72 13.08 -23.80
CA MET A 189 -3.76 13.20 -22.68
C MET A 189 -4.41 13.67 -21.38
N GLU A 190 -5.34 14.62 -21.45
CA GLU A 190 -6.08 15.10 -20.30
C GLU A 190 -6.93 13.99 -19.67
N ASN A 191 -7.59 13.18 -20.50
CA ASN A 191 -8.36 12.02 -20.05
C ASN A 191 -7.47 10.96 -19.38
N ILE A 192 -6.28 10.67 -19.91
CA ILE A 192 -5.31 9.73 -19.29
C ILE A 192 -4.81 10.26 -17.94
N MET A 193 -4.53 11.56 -17.84
CA MET A 193 -4.05 12.19 -16.62
C MET A 193 -5.13 12.22 -15.53
N GLN A 194 -6.36 12.58 -15.90
CA GLN A 194 -7.51 12.56 -15.00
C GLN A 194 -7.87 11.14 -14.56
N TYR A 195 -7.71 10.16 -15.46
CA TYR A 195 -7.82 8.74 -15.16
C TYR A 195 -6.78 8.29 -14.13
N SER A 196 -5.49 8.56 -14.36
CA SER A 196 -4.41 8.21 -13.44
C SER A 196 -4.66 8.79 -12.05
N LYS A 197 -5.13 10.04 -11.97
CA LYS A 197 -5.48 10.70 -10.71
C LYS A 197 -6.65 10.02 -9.99
N THR A 198 -7.68 9.60 -10.72
CA THR A 198 -8.88 8.94 -10.16
C THR A 198 -8.55 7.51 -9.70
N PHE A 199 -7.77 6.78 -10.51
CA PHE A 199 -7.37 5.42 -10.21
C PHE A 199 -6.48 5.34 -8.97
N THR A 200 -5.47 6.21 -8.89
CA THR A 200 -4.59 6.29 -7.70
C THR A 200 -5.33 6.76 -6.44
N MET A 201 -6.37 7.60 -6.55
CA MET A 201 -7.27 7.92 -5.43
C MET A 201 -8.04 6.68 -4.95
N LEU A 202 -8.61 5.92 -5.88
CA LEU A 202 -9.35 4.70 -5.58
C LEU A 202 -8.43 3.64 -4.95
N SER A 203 -7.20 3.51 -5.46
CA SER A 203 -6.17 2.64 -4.89
C SER A 203 -5.87 2.96 -3.42
N VAL A 204 -5.74 4.26 -3.09
CA VAL A 204 -5.53 4.72 -1.71
C VAL A 204 -6.66 4.31 -0.79
N ILE A 205 -7.91 4.53 -1.21
CA ILE A 205 -9.08 4.10 -0.43
C ILE A 205 -9.06 2.59 -0.23
N VAL A 206 -8.79 1.83 -1.29
CA VAL A 206 -8.78 0.37 -1.26
C VAL A 206 -7.72 -0.15 -0.29
N PHE A 207 -6.45 0.26 -0.39
CA PHE A 207 -5.43 -0.27 0.52
C PHE A 207 -5.61 0.21 1.97
N VAL A 208 -6.12 1.44 2.19
CA VAL A 208 -6.40 1.94 3.54
C VAL A 208 -7.47 1.10 4.22
N VAL A 209 -8.61 0.92 3.55
CA VAL A 209 -9.72 0.09 4.06
C VAL A 209 -9.25 -1.35 4.23
N PHE A 210 -8.47 -1.87 3.27
CA PHE A 210 -7.96 -3.22 3.31
C PHE A 210 -7.03 -3.47 4.50
N PHE A 211 -6.04 -2.60 4.76
CA PHE A 211 -5.11 -2.78 5.87
C PHE A 211 -5.77 -2.65 7.23
N ILE A 212 -6.70 -1.70 7.40
CA ILE A 212 -7.46 -1.57 8.65
C ILE A 212 -8.32 -2.82 8.88
N GLY A 213 -9.03 -3.28 7.85
CA GLY A 213 -9.84 -4.49 7.89
C GLY A 213 -9.01 -5.75 8.18
N LEU A 214 -7.85 -5.87 7.53
CA LEU A 214 -6.92 -6.98 7.73
C LEU A 214 -6.37 -6.99 9.16
N TRP A 215 -5.95 -5.84 9.69
CA TRP A 215 -5.52 -5.72 11.07
C TRP A 215 -6.62 -6.10 12.05
N PHE A 216 -7.84 -5.58 11.85
CA PHE A 216 -9.00 -5.91 12.68
C PHE A 216 -9.33 -7.40 12.68
N MET A 217 -9.34 -8.02 11.49
CA MET A 217 -9.55 -9.45 11.31
C MET A 217 -8.52 -10.26 12.11
N LEU A 218 -7.23 -9.99 11.93
CA LEU A 218 -6.16 -10.68 12.63
C LEU A 218 -6.14 -10.34 14.13
N HIS A 219 -6.61 -9.16 14.52
CA HIS A 219 -6.71 -8.80 15.92
C HIS A 219 -7.80 -9.59 16.65
N ASN A 220 -8.94 -9.86 16.01
CA ASN A 220 -10.04 -10.59 16.64
C ASN A 220 -9.77 -12.08 16.79
N THR A 221 -9.10 -12.71 15.80
CA THR A 221 -8.72 -14.15 15.85
C THR A 221 -7.92 -14.46 17.11
N THR A 222 -6.96 -13.60 17.41
CA THR A 222 -6.01 -13.79 18.49
C THR A 222 -6.64 -13.60 19.87
N SER A 223 -7.61 -12.69 20.00
CA SER A 223 -8.34 -12.48 21.27
C SER A 223 -9.34 -13.60 21.62
N ASN A 224 -9.81 -14.34 20.61
CA ASN A 224 -10.74 -15.45 20.81
C ASN A 224 -9.99 -16.73 21.19
N ALA A 225 -8.79 -16.94 20.64
CA ALA A 225 -7.93 -18.07 20.99
C ALA A 225 -7.46 -18.04 22.46
N GLU A 226 -7.16 -16.87 23.02
CA GLU A 226 -6.78 -16.70 24.44
C GLU A 226 -7.92 -16.94 25.44
N ARG A 227 -9.19 -16.97 25.00
CA ARG A 227 -10.34 -17.25 25.88
C ARG A 227 -10.73 -18.73 25.96
N THR A 228 -10.19 -19.56 25.08
CA THR A 228 -10.52 -20.99 24.98
C THR A 228 -9.47 -21.90 25.60
N ASP A 229 -8.35 -21.33 26.06
CA ASP A 229 -7.35 -21.97 26.92
C ASP A 229 -7.61 -21.56 28.38
#